data_AF-A0AAE3DLY9-F1
#
_entry.id   AF-A0AAE3DLY9-F1
#
_cell.length_a   1.000
_cell.length_b   1.000
_cell.length_c   1.000
_cell.angle_alpha   90.00
_cell.angle_beta   90.00
_cell.angle_gamma   90.00
#
_symmetry.space_group_name_H-M   'P 1'
#
loop_
_entity.id
_entity.type
_entity.pdbx_description
1 polymer ?
#
loop_
_entity_poly.entity_id
_entity_poly.type
_entity_poly.pdbx_seq_one_letter_code
_entity_poly.pdbx_strand_id
1 'polypeptide(L)'
;MPEYTWDMKEYASKYGFYTSENLSRREAERTLQLEPEPPKESDLNNYIIQAQQQKDLRYLSFFLHHYEKMLNGRIYSFWRSDDNERYDPERFLDYKMTCVVAVIERFSDYDPSTGADFTTYLYPFITDAILSCRMLEESWSVDSLDQYKKIRGIAWKYRTSGENTKKTISEYATEKNCK
;
A
#
# COMPACT_ATOMS: atom_id res chain seq x y z
N MET A 1 18.15 -8.03 12.14
CA MET A 1 18.21 -6.84 11.27
C MET A 1 19.56 -6.19 11.46
N PRO A 2 20.21 -5.66 10.40
CA PRO A 2 21.35 -4.76 10.59
C PRO A 2 20.95 -3.66 11.58
N GLU A 3 21.90 -3.17 12.37
CA GLU A 3 21.63 -2.07 13.30
C GLU A 3 21.40 -0.79 12.48
N TYR A 4 20.14 -0.44 12.24
CA TYR A 4 19.73 0.79 11.58
C TYR A 4 19.53 1.90 12.61
N THR A 5 19.92 3.12 12.24
CA THR A 5 19.63 4.33 13.01
C THR A 5 18.39 5.03 12.48
N TRP A 6 17.73 5.83 13.33
CA TRP A 6 16.56 6.62 12.94
C TRP A 6 16.52 7.90 13.80
N ASP A 7 17.16 8.98 13.34
CA ASP A 7 17.23 10.26 14.08
C ASP A 7 16.41 11.38 13.43
N MET A 8 15.10 11.40 13.71
CA MET A 8 14.21 12.43 13.15
C MET A 8 14.20 13.75 13.93
N LYS A 9 15.16 14.07 14.81
CA LYS A 9 15.09 15.28 15.67
C LYS A 9 14.96 16.60 14.91
N GLU A 10 15.46 16.66 13.67
CA GLU A 10 15.36 17.85 12.81
C GLU A 10 14.05 17.92 12.02
N TYR A 11 13.20 16.90 12.11
CA TYR A 11 11.97 16.76 11.33
C TYR A 11 10.78 16.44 12.25
N ALA A 12 9.68 17.15 12.05
CA ALA A 12 8.40 16.86 12.68
C ALA A 12 7.37 16.44 11.64
N SER A 13 6.26 15.84 12.07
CA SER A 13 5.10 15.69 11.19
C SER A 13 4.56 17.07 10.83
N LYS A 14 4.40 17.33 9.53
CA LYS A 14 3.81 18.57 9.01
C LYS A 14 2.30 18.64 9.28
N TYR A 15 1.66 17.47 9.34
CA TYR A 15 0.24 17.32 9.59
C TYR A 15 0.07 16.28 10.70
N GLY A 16 0.14 16.75 11.94
CA GLY A 16 -0.20 15.94 13.10
C GLY A 16 -1.71 15.69 13.21
N PHE A 17 -2.07 14.71 14.03
CA PHE A 17 -3.46 14.48 14.43
C PHE A 17 -3.86 15.52 15.47
N TYR A 18 -4.78 16.41 15.12
CA TYR A 18 -5.38 17.33 16.07
C TYR A 18 -6.37 16.59 16.96
N THR A 19 -6.55 17.06 18.20
CA THR A 19 -7.44 16.44 19.20
C THR A 19 -8.93 16.64 18.89
N SER A 20 -9.32 16.82 17.63
CA SER A 20 -10.73 16.86 17.23
C SER A 20 -11.33 15.46 17.29
N GLU A 21 -12.64 15.38 17.57
CA GLU A 21 -13.36 14.11 17.71
C GLU A 21 -13.30 13.20 16.47
N ASN A 22 -13.01 13.74 15.29
CA ASN A 22 -12.93 12.97 14.04
C ASN A 22 -11.66 13.32 13.26
N LEU A 23 -11.07 12.30 12.63
CA LEU A 23 -9.94 12.46 11.71
C LEU A 23 -10.39 13.21 10.45
N SER A 24 -9.68 14.27 10.06
CA SER A 24 -9.96 14.95 8.80
C SER A 24 -9.32 14.25 7.61
N ARG A 25 -9.93 14.43 6.42
CA ARG A 25 -9.35 13.99 5.15
C ARG A 25 -7.90 14.46 4.97
N ARG A 26 -7.59 15.70 5.38
CA ARG A 26 -6.26 16.28 5.22
C ARG A 26 -5.23 15.55 6.08
N GLU A 27 -5.58 15.22 7.32
CA GLU A 27 -4.71 14.48 8.23
C GLU A 27 -4.48 13.06 7.71
N ALA A 28 -5.54 12.35 7.30
CA ALA A 28 -5.42 11.01 6.72
C ALA A 28 -4.57 11.01 5.44
N GLU A 29 -4.80 11.97 4.54
CA GLU A 29 -4.08 12.04 3.26
C GLU A 29 -2.63 12.52 3.37
N ARG A 30 -2.27 13.25 4.43
CA ARG A 30 -0.95 13.91 4.56
C ARG A 30 -0.13 13.47 5.78
N THR A 31 -0.52 12.37 6.42
CA THR A 31 0.10 11.84 7.64
C THR A 31 1.61 11.56 7.50
N LEU A 32 2.11 11.30 6.29
CA LEU A 32 3.53 10.98 6.04
C LEU A 32 4.39 12.21 5.73
N GLN A 33 3.81 13.41 5.70
CA GLN A 33 4.56 14.62 5.36
C GLN A 33 5.33 15.15 6.56
N LEU A 34 6.52 15.64 6.28
CA LEU A 34 7.51 16.10 7.23
C LEU A 34 7.74 17.60 7.08
N GLU A 35 8.07 18.27 8.17
CA GLU A 35 8.50 19.66 8.23
C GLU A 35 9.79 19.78 9.05
N PRO A 36 10.87 20.39 8.51
CA PRO A 36 10.99 20.97 7.17
C PRO A 36 10.83 19.92 6.05
N GLU A 37 10.54 20.37 4.83
CA GLU A 37 10.42 19.47 3.67
C GLU A 37 11.77 18.77 3.44
N PRO A 38 11.80 17.43 3.33
CA PRO A 38 13.04 16.71 3.06
C PRO A 38 13.72 17.15 1.75
N PRO A 39 15.05 16.99 1.64
CA PRO A 39 15.77 17.29 0.41
C PRO A 39 15.20 16.48 -0.75
N LYS A 40 14.79 17.13 -1.84
CA LYS A 40 14.22 16.44 -3.02
C LYS A 40 15.30 15.74 -3.84
N GLU A 41 15.11 14.46 -4.06
CA GLU A 41 15.89 13.66 -5.01
C GLU A 41 15.21 13.66 -6.39
N SER A 42 16.00 13.56 -7.46
CA SER A 42 15.47 13.42 -8.82
C SER A 42 14.81 12.05 -9.05
N ASP A 43 15.28 11.04 -8.31
CA ASP A 43 14.74 9.68 -8.29
C ASP A 43 14.42 9.26 -6.85
N LEU A 44 13.19 8.79 -6.62
CA LEU A 44 12.77 8.28 -5.32
C LEU A 44 13.62 7.09 -4.85
N ASN A 45 14.19 6.33 -5.78
CA ASN A 45 15.02 5.17 -5.46
C ASN A 45 16.30 5.56 -4.72
N ASN A 46 16.80 6.79 -4.92
CA ASN A 46 18.00 7.29 -4.25
C ASN A 46 17.84 7.27 -2.72
N TYR A 47 16.67 7.62 -2.18
CA TYR A 47 16.43 7.56 -0.73
C TYR A 47 16.57 6.14 -0.19
N ILE A 48 16.11 5.14 -0.95
CA ILE A 48 16.16 3.73 -0.52
C ILE A 48 17.61 3.24 -0.50
N ILE A 49 18.36 3.57 -1.55
CA ILE A 49 19.78 3.26 -1.65
C ILE A 49 20.55 3.95 -0.50
N GLN A 50 20.31 5.23 -0.26
CA GLN A 50 20.92 5.98 0.85
C GLN A 50 20.58 5.36 2.21
N ALA A 51 19.32 4.99 2.44
CA ALA A 51 18.89 4.34 3.67
C ALA A 51 19.65 3.03 3.92
N GLN A 52 19.81 2.19 2.89
CA GLN A 52 20.52 0.92 2.99
C GLN A 52 22.04 1.10 3.17
N GLN A 53 22.67 2.01 2.40
CA GLN A 53 24.12 2.25 2.45
C GLN A 53 24.56 2.90 3.75
N GLN A 54 23.81 3.90 4.23
CA GLN A 54 24.14 4.65 5.44
C GLN A 54 23.55 4.00 6.71
N LYS A 55 22.71 2.96 6.56
CA LYS A 55 21.96 2.33 7.65
C LYS A 55 21.16 3.36 8.46
N ASP A 56 20.47 4.23 7.74
CA ASP A 56 19.74 5.37 8.31
C ASP A 56 18.31 5.44 7.74
N LEU A 57 17.32 5.14 8.59
CA LEU A 57 15.91 5.10 8.22
C LEU A 57 15.27 6.48 8.04
N ARG A 58 16.02 7.57 8.29
CA ARG A 58 15.54 8.92 7.93
C ARG A 58 15.28 9.03 6.44
N TYR A 59 16.14 8.44 5.61
CA TYR A 59 15.94 8.41 4.17
C TYR A 59 14.70 7.58 3.77
N LEU A 60 14.37 6.49 4.49
CA LEU A 60 13.10 5.79 4.28
C LEU A 60 11.90 6.69 4.62
N SER A 61 12.03 7.52 5.66
CA SER A 61 11.00 8.52 6.01
C SER A 61 10.84 9.59 4.91
N PHE A 62 11.95 10.01 4.27
CA PHE A 62 11.93 10.93 3.13
C PHE A 62 11.31 10.30 1.88
N PHE A 63 11.59 9.02 1.63
CA PHE A 63 10.90 8.26 0.59
C PHE A 63 9.39 8.26 0.83
N LEU A 64 8.93 7.92 2.05
CA LEU A 64 7.51 7.89 2.40
C LEU A 64 6.84 9.27 2.22
N HIS A 65 7.52 10.35 2.60
CA HIS A 65 7.05 11.73 2.36
C HIS A 65 6.73 11.97 0.88
N HIS A 66 7.66 11.66 -0.03
CA HIS A 66 7.50 11.94 -1.45
C HIS A 66 6.63 10.90 -2.18
N TYR A 67 6.60 9.66 -1.68
CA TYR A 67 5.79 8.56 -2.21
C TYR A 67 4.29 8.69 -1.88
N GLU A 68 3.94 9.39 -0.80
CA GLU A 68 2.57 9.46 -0.27
C GLU A 68 1.51 9.80 -1.33
N LYS A 69 1.81 10.75 -2.24
CA LYS A 69 0.87 11.14 -3.29
C LYS A 69 0.56 9.97 -4.24
N MET A 70 1.57 9.19 -4.62
CA MET A 70 1.39 8.00 -5.46
C MET A 70 0.60 6.93 -4.70
N LEU A 71 0.94 6.70 -3.43
CA LEU A 71 0.25 5.73 -2.59
C LEU A 71 -1.24 6.08 -2.43
N ASN A 72 -1.55 7.33 -2.11
CA ASN A 72 -2.93 7.83 -2.02
C ASN A 72 -3.68 7.56 -3.33
N GLY A 73 -3.04 7.83 -4.48
CA GLY A 73 -3.63 7.57 -5.80
C GLY A 73 -3.97 6.09 -6.03
N ARG A 74 -3.13 5.16 -5.56
CA ARG A 74 -3.40 3.72 -5.65
C ARG A 74 -4.59 3.29 -4.81
N ILE A 75 -4.66 3.76 -3.56
CA ILE A 75 -5.79 3.46 -2.66
C ILE A 75 -7.09 4.01 -3.27
N TYR A 76 -7.08 5.25 -3.77
CA TYR A 76 -8.24 5.83 -4.45
C TYR A 76 -8.68 5.06 -5.69
N SER A 77 -7.72 4.61 -6.50
CA SER A 77 -8.02 3.83 -7.69
C SER A 77 -8.67 2.51 -7.35
N PHE A 78 -8.19 1.83 -6.30
CA PHE A 78 -8.79 0.62 -5.77
C PHE A 78 -10.21 0.88 -5.26
N TRP A 79 -10.43 1.87 -4.39
CA TRP A 79 -11.77 2.19 -3.86
C TRP A 79 -12.78 2.50 -4.97
N ARG A 80 -12.40 3.31 -5.96
CA ARG A 80 -13.27 3.63 -7.11
C ARG A 80 -13.70 2.41 -7.92
N SER A 81 -12.85 1.39 -7.99
CA SER A 81 -13.15 0.17 -8.74
C SER A 81 -14.03 -0.82 -7.98
N ASP A 82 -14.05 -0.72 -6.65
CA ASP A 82 -14.63 -1.74 -5.77
C ASP A 82 -16.08 -1.41 -5.43
N ASP A 83 -16.33 -0.22 -4.90
CA ASP A 83 -17.68 0.30 -4.69
C ASP A 83 -17.60 1.81 -4.46
N ASN A 84 -18.58 2.58 -4.95
CA ASN A 84 -18.58 4.04 -4.89
C ASN A 84 -18.98 4.55 -3.48
N GLU A 85 -18.35 3.98 -2.45
CA GLU A 85 -18.58 4.31 -1.05
C GLU A 85 -18.10 5.72 -0.71
N ARG A 86 -18.77 6.33 0.27
CA ARG A 86 -18.39 7.64 0.78
C ARG A 86 -17.00 7.57 1.40
N TYR A 87 -16.17 8.57 1.10
CA TYR A 87 -14.84 8.69 1.69
C TYR A 87 -14.91 8.74 3.22
N ASP A 88 -14.19 7.84 3.86
CA ASP A 88 -13.98 7.77 5.30
C ASP A 88 -12.47 7.99 5.62
N PRO A 89 -12.10 9.03 6.39
CA PRO A 89 -10.70 9.33 6.68
C PRO A 89 -9.96 8.27 7.50
N GLU A 90 -10.61 7.66 8.49
CA GLU A 90 -10.00 6.67 9.39
C GLU A 90 -9.70 5.39 8.61
N ARG A 91 -10.70 4.94 7.85
CA ARG A 91 -10.56 3.82 6.94
C ARG A 91 -9.48 4.07 5.89
N PHE A 92 -9.40 5.26 5.31
CA PHE A 92 -8.33 5.59 4.36
C PHE A 92 -6.95 5.51 5.01
N LEU A 93 -6.84 5.97 6.26
CA LEU A 93 -5.62 5.88 7.04
C LEU A 93 -5.24 4.41 7.31
N ASP A 94 -6.19 3.53 7.63
CA ASP A 94 -5.91 2.09 7.83
C ASP A 94 -5.31 1.43 6.59
N TYR A 95 -5.89 1.70 5.41
CA TYR A 95 -5.32 1.25 4.13
C TYR A 95 -3.91 1.79 3.91
N LYS A 96 -3.70 3.09 4.16
CA LYS A 96 -2.39 3.73 4.00
C LYS A 96 -1.37 3.11 4.94
N MET A 97 -1.69 2.95 6.22
CA MET A 97 -0.75 2.43 7.21
C MET A 97 -0.41 0.97 6.94
N THR A 98 -1.36 0.15 6.48
CA THR A 98 -1.06 -1.22 6.05
C THR A 98 -0.10 -1.25 4.86
N CYS A 99 -0.25 -0.31 3.91
CA CYS A 99 0.70 -0.15 2.82
C CYS A 99 2.09 0.28 3.32
N VAL A 100 2.16 1.20 4.30
CA VAL A 100 3.43 1.64 4.90
C VAL A 100 4.14 0.48 5.59
N VAL A 101 3.41 -0.38 6.31
CA VAL A 101 3.98 -1.62 6.89
C VAL A 101 4.57 -2.50 5.78
N ALA A 102 3.84 -2.72 4.69
CA ALA A 102 4.37 -3.48 3.54
C ALA A 102 5.64 -2.83 2.94
N VAL A 103 5.71 -1.49 2.87
CA VAL A 103 6.93 -0.79 2.43
C VAL A 103 8.11 -1.08 3.37
N ILE A 104 7.91 -0.96 4.69
CA ILE A 104 8.95 -1.17 5.70
C ILE A 104 9.44 -2.61 5.69
N GLU A 105 8.54 -3.58 5.58
CA GLU A 105 8.91 -4.99 5.50
C GLU A 105 9.72 -5.32 4.25
N ARG A 106 9.37 -4.72 3.10
CA ARG A 106 10.05 -4.96 1.82
C ARG A 106 11.34 -4.16 1.65
N PHE A 107 11.52 -3.09 2.42
CA PHE A 107 12.73 -2.25 2.39
C PHE A 107 14.02 -3.06 2.62
N SER A 108 14.00 -4.00 3.57
CA SER A 108 15.19 -4.78 3.93
C SER A 108 15.54 -5.84 2.87
N ASP A 109 14.54 -6.33 2.16
CA ASP A 109 14.67 -7.40 1.16
C ASP A 109 14.97 -6.87 -0.25
N TYR A 110 14.84 -5.55 -0.45
CA TYR A 110 15.04 -4.93 -1.75
C TYR A 110 16.51 -4.88 -2.15
N ASP A 111 16.82 -5.40 -3.33
CA ASP A 111 18.13 -5.32 -3.96
C ASP A 111 18.10 -4.35 -5.16
N PRO A 112 18.73 -3.17 -5.06
CA PRO A 112 18.83 -2.20 -6.15
C PRO A 112 19.51 -2.74 -7.41
N SER A 113 20.32 -3.81 -7.32
CA SER A 113 21.02 -4.40 -8.46
C SER A 113 20.11 -5.15 -9.43
N THR A 114 18.88 -5.48 -9.00
CA THR A 114 17.87 -6.16 -9.81
C THR A 114 17.34 -5.31 -10.98
N GLY A 115 17.66 -4.01 -11.01
CA GLY A 115 17.34 -3.11 -12.12
C GLY A 115 15.90 -2.59 -12.14
N ALA A 116 15.07 -2.96 -11.16
CA ALA A 116 13.73 -2.40 -10.99
C ALA A 116 13.72 -1.36 -9.87
N ASP A 117 13.13 -0.19 -10.13
CA ASP A 117 12.94 0.84 -9.11
C ASP A 117 12.13 0.29 -7.93
N PHE A 118 12.40 0.79 -6.72
CA PHE A 118 11.71 0.31 -5.52
C PHE A 118 10.18 0.42 -5.61
N THR A 119 9.64 1.47 -6.23
CA THR A 119 8.18 1.61 -6.41
C THR A 119 7.59 0.54 -7.34
N THR A 120 8.36 0.08 -8.32
CA THR A 120 8.00 -1.04 -9.21
C THR A 120 8.04 -2.36 -8.45
N TYR A 121 9.11 -2.58 -7.67
CA TYR A 121 9.23 -3.73 -6.78
C TYR A 121 8.09 -3.82 -5.75
N LEU A 122 7.66 -2.68 -5.20
CA LEU A 122 6.57 -2.58 -4.23
C LEU A 122 5.18 -2.86 -4.81
N TYR A 123 4.99 -2.74 -6.13
CA TYR A 123 3.67 -2.81 -6.77
C TYR A 123 2.80 -4.00 -6.31
N PRO A 124 3.27 -5.27 -6.37
CA PRO A 124 2.47 -6.41 -5.93
C PRO A 124 2.18 -6.38 -4.42
N PHE A 125 3.16 -5.98 -3.59
CA PHE A 125 3.01 -5.96 -2.13
C PHE A 125 2.02 -4.90 -1.65
N ILE A 126 2.03 -3.71 -2.27
CA ILE A 126 1.02 -2.68 -1.98
C ILE A 126 -0.37 -3.14 -2.40
N THR A 127 -0.48 -3.86 -3.52
CA THR A 127 -1.76 -4.42 -3.97
C THR A 127 -2.29 -5.46 -2.97
N ASP A 128 -1.40 -6.31 -2.45
CA ASP A 128 -1.72 -7.31 -1.44
C ASP A 128 -2.10 -6.69 -0.09
N ALA A 129 -1.41 -5.63 0.32
CA ALA A 129 -1.73 -4.87 1.53
C ALA A 129 -3.15 -4.26 1.47
N ILE A 130 -3.49 -3.63 0.34
CA ILE A 130 -4.82 -3.05 0.09
C ILE A 130 -5.90 -4.15 0.09
N LEU A 131 -5.66 -5.27 -0.58
CA LEU A 131 -6.61 -6.40 -0.60
C LEU A 131 -6.78 -7.04 0.78
N SER A 132 -5.71 -7.10 1.57
CA SER A 132 -5.75 -7.61 2.94
C SER A 132 -6.62 -6.75 3.84
N CYS A 133 -6.51 -5.42 3.73
CA CYS A 133 -7.42 -4.50 4.44
C CYS A 133 -8.88 -4.80 4.07
N ARG A 134 -9.16 -4.89 2.76
CA ARG A 134 -10.53 -5.14 2.30
C ARG A 134 -11.08 -6.50 2.77
N MET A 135 -10.24 -7.54 2.77
CA MET A 135 -10.61 -8.86 3.26
C MET A 135 -11.07 -8.82 4.72
N LEU A 136 -10.37 -8.04 5.56
CA LEU A 136 -10.73 -7.87 6.98
C LEU A 136 -12.05 -7.10 7.15
N GLU A 137 -12.31 -6.09 6.31
CA GLU A 137 -13.56 -5.32 6.35
C GLU A 137 -14.78 -6.15 5.93
N GLU A 138 -14.67 -6.86 4.81
CA GLU A 138 -15.80 -7.58 4.21
C GLU A 138 -16.21 -8.83 5.02
N SER A 139 -15.48 -9.18 6.08
CA SER A 139 -15.80 -10.26 7.03
C SER A 139 -16.09 -11.62 6.35
N TRP A 140 -15.45 -11.89 5.21
CA TRP A 140 -15.59 -13.18 4.53
C TRP A 140 -14.99 -14.30 5.38
N SER A 141 -15.64 -15.47 5.38
CA SER A 141 -15.10 -16.70 5.98
C SER A 141 -14.04 -17.33 5.06
N VAL A 142 -12.92 -16.63 4.85
CA VAL A 142 -11.78 -17.10 4.04
C VAL A 142 -10.53 -17.16 4.90
N ASP A 143 -9.75 -18.23 4.75
CA ASP A 143 -8.63 -18.51 5.64
C ASP A 143 -7.33 -17.82 5.20
N SER A 144 -7.31 -17.21 4.00
CA SER A 144 -6.12 -16.56 3.45
C SER A 144 -6.43 -15.51 2.38
N LEU A 145 -5.49 -14.58 2.21
CA LEU A 145 -5.52 -13.58 1.14
C LEU A 145 -5.57 -14.23 -0.26
N ASP A 146 -4.92 -15.37 -0.46
CA ASP A 146 -4.93 -16.06 -1.74
C ASP A 146 -6.29 -16.66 -2.08
N GLN A 147 -6.99 -17.23 -1.09
CA GLN A 147 -8.38 -17.65 -1.28
C GLN A 147 -9.27 -16.45 -1.58
N TYR A 148 -9.09 -15.34 -0.87
CA TYR A 148 -9.81 -14.10 -1.10
C TYR A 148 -9.61 -13.58 -2.54
N LYS A 149 -8.37 -13.49 -3.02
CA LYS A 149 -8.03 -13.11 -4.40
C LYS A 149 -8.71 -14.01 -5.43
N LYS A 150 -8.74 -15.32 -5.19
CA LYS A 150 -9.43 -16.28 -6.08
C LYS A 150 -10.93 -16.00 -6.16
N ILE A 151 -11.57 -15.84 -5.00
CA ILE A 151 -13.01 -15.56 -4.92
C ILE A 151 -13.35 -14.24 -5.62
N ARG A 152 -12.59 -13.16 -5.38
CA ARG A 152 -12.78 -11.89 -6.09
C ARG A 152 -12.57 -12.03 -7.60
N GLY A 153 -11.57 -12.81 -8.02
CA GLY A 153 -11.32 -13.09 -9.43
C GLY A 153 -12.48 -13.81 -10.11
N ILE A 154 -13.08 -14.80 -9.43
CA ILE A 154 -14.29 -15.49 -9.90
C ILE A 154 -15.48 -14.52 -9.97
N ALA A 155 -15.69 -13.71 -8.93
CA ALA A 155 -16.78 -12.73 -8.89
C ALA A 155 -16.67 -11.69 -10.00
N TRP A 156 -15.46 -11.18 -10.26
CA TRP A 156 -15.19 -10.28 -11.37
C TRP A 156 -15.47 -10.94 -12.72
N LYS A 157 -15.00 -12.19 -12.93
CA LYS A 157 -15.27 -12.93 -14.17
C LYS A 157 -16.76 -13.20 -14.37
N TYR A 158 -17.48 -13.52 -13.30
CA TYR A 158 -18.93 -13.71 -13.33
C TYR A 158 -19.63 -12.43 -13.78
N ARG A 159 -19.26 -11.29 -13.19
CA ARG A 159 -19.79 -9.97 -13.53
C ARG A 159 -19.52 -9.56 -14.97
N THR A 160 -18.36 -9.90 -15.54
CA THR A 160 -17.99 -9.48 -16.90
C THR A 160 -18.46 -10.44 -18.00
N SER A 161 -18.52 -11.74 -17.73
CA SER A 161 -18.94 -12.75 -18.71
C SER A 161 -20.45 -12.85 -18.88
N GLY A 162 -21.24 -12.55 -17.84
CA GLY A 162 -22.70 -12.75 -17.86
C GLY A 162 -23.11 -14.23 -17.92
N GLU A 163 -22.16 -15.15 -17.76
CA GLU A 163 -22.36 -16.59 -17.79
C GLU A 163 -22.93 -17.12 -16.47
N ASN A 164 -23.39 -18.37 -16.47
CA ASN A 164 -23.82 -18.99 -15.21
C ASN A 164 -22.62 -19.34 -14.31
N THR A 165 -22.87 -19.39 -13.00
CA THR A 165 -21.85 -19.59 -11.96
C THR A 165 -20.97 -20.82 -12.18
N LYS A 166 -21.56 -21.96 -12.59
CA LYS A 166 -20.80 -23.21 -12.80
C LYS A 166 -19.79 -23.08 -13.94
N LYS A 167 -20.20 -22.45 -15.04
CA LYS A 167 -19.33 -22.22 -16.20
C LYS A 167 -18.21 -21.24 -15.85
N THR A 168 -18.52 -20.12 -15.19
CA THR A 168 -17.50 -19.15 -14.74
C THR A 168 -16.45 -19.79 -13.84
N ILE A 169 -16.87 -20.59 -12.84
CA ILE A 169 -15.95 -21.27 -11.93
C ILE A 169 -15.06 -22.26 -12.69
N SER A 170 -15.63 -23.07 -13.59
CA SER A 170 -14.89 -24.03 -14.39
C SER A 170 -13.83 -23.35 -15.25
N GLU A 171 -14.20 -22.30 -15.98
CA GLU A 171 -13.28 -21.59 -16.85
C GLU A 171 -12.19 -20.87 -16.05
N TYR A 172 -12.53 -20.27 -14.90
CA TYR A 172 -11.53 -19.64 -14.02
C TYR A 172 -10.53 -20.67 -13.50
N ALA A 173 -10.99 -21.86 -13.09
CA ALA A 173 -10.11 -22.94 -12.63
C ALA A 173 -9.17 -23.41 -13.74
N THR A 174 -9.66 -23.54 -14.98
CA THR A 174 -8.83 -23.88 -16.15
C THR A 174 -7.79 -22.79 -16.45
N GLU A 175 -8.19 -21.52 -16.48
CA GLU A 175 -7.27 -20.39 -16.76
C GLU A 175 -6.17 -20.22 -15.72
N LYS A 176 -6.49 -20.46 -14.45
CA LYS A 176 -5.56 -20.29 -13.33
C LYS A 176 -4.82 -21.57 -12.96
N ASN A 177 -5.00 -22.65 -13.72
CA ASN A 177 -4.45 -23.98 -13.41
C ASN A 177 -4.71 -24.39 -11.95
N CYS A 178 -5.90 -24.06 -11.44
CA CYS A 178 -6.36 -24.53 -10.14
C CYS A 178 -6.63 -26.03 -10.25
N LYS A 179 -5.88 -26.85 -9.51
CA LYS A 179 -6.13 -28.29 -9.39
C LYS A 179 -7.24 -28.58 -8.39
#